data_AF-A0A7C5NKD3-F1
#
_entry.id   AF-A0A7C5NKD3-F1
#
_cell.length_a   1.000
_cell.length_b   1.000
_cell.length_c   1.000
_cell.angle_alpha   90.00
_cell.angle_beta   90.00
_cell.angle_gamma   90.00
#
_symmetry.space_group_name_H-M   'P 1'
#
loop_
_entity.id
_entity.type
_entity.pdbx_description
1 polymer ?
#
loop_
_entity_poly.entity_id
_entity_poly.type
_entity_poly.pdbx_seq_one_letter_code
_entity_poly.pdbx_strand_id
1 'polypeptide(L)'
;MKPKPRPRHLLAVIILAGVASSYGYLAVMDDRLSTSQVHVATAALKNEDKGLFENDSVYGQRELWRLTSPAFLAVLQLTLVPTGFADPILPFRALVGALAMLQLGAMYSLLYRQTSSWSISVLVAIMSSAVLHTLGQWYWGVGSLGSITPAAMCCAMVPAVLLAYLKQENSWRLILVFAFIGLMGNIHLIAAINLGLVLAIVFLIRKRMAISAWPMALACIMACGLCAMPYAIYTIALLNNIANQAQTATALATTETALATKTNVMYPQIFSSLLSWALYLL
;
A
#
# COMPACT_ATOMS: atom_id res chain seq x y z
N MET A 1 -3.35 34.99 11.18
CA MET A 1 -4.70 34.54 11.57
C MET A 1 -5.20 33.51 10.57
N LYS A 2 -5.43 32.25 10.98
CA LYS A 2 -6.03 31.24 10.09
C LYS A 2 -7.55 31.52 10.01
N PRO A 3 -8.16 31.63 8.82
CA PRO A 3 -9.60 31.83 8.71
C PRO A 3 -10.34 30.64 9.34
N LYS A 4 -11.41 30.93 10.10
CA LYS A 4 -12.35 29.94 10.62
C LYS A 4 -12.81 29.03 9.48
N PRO A 5 -13.02 27.70 9.71
CA PRO A 5 -13.61 26.85 8.68
C PRO A 5 -14.95 27.47 8.28
N ARG A 6 -15.02 27.94 7.04
CA ARG A 6 -16.28 28.43 6.46
C ARG A 6 -17.28 27.26 6.54
N PRO A 7 -18.57 27.53 6.81
CA PRO A 7 -19.61 26.48 6.96
C PRO A 7 -19.64 25.46 5.81
N ARG A 8 -19.15 25.85 4.63
CA ARG A 8 -18.97 25.00 3.44
C ARG A 8 -18.00 23.82 3.63
N HIS A 9 -16.93 23.99 4.42
CA HIS A 9 -15.99 22.89 4.71
C HIS A 9 -16.59 21.86 5.66
N LEU A 10 -17.42 22.30 6.61
CA LEU A 10 -18.16 21.40 7.49
C LEU A 10 -19.14 20.56 6.67
N LEU A 11 -19.88 21.19 5.75
CA LEU A 11 -20.76 20.49 4.83
C LEU A 11 -20.00 19.46 3.98
N ALA A 12 -18.83 19.83 3.44
CA ALA A 12 -17.98 18.90 2.71
C ALA A 12 -17.60 17.68 3.58
N VAL A 13 -17.14 17.90 4.81
CA VAL A 13 -16.78 16.81 5.74
C VAL A 13 -17.98 15.91 6.02
N ILE A 14 -19.17 16.46 6.24
CA ILE A 14 -20.41 15.69 6.47
C ILE A 14 -20.72 14.81 5.24
N ILE A 15 -20.65 15.37 4.03
CA ILE A 15 -20.90 14.62 2.79
C ILE A 15 -19.89 13.46 2.65
N LEU A 16 -18.59 13.75 2.81
CA LEU A 16 -17.54 12.73 2.67
C LEU A 16 -17.65 11.66 3.74
N ALA A 17 -17.96 12.03 4.98
CA ALA A 17 -18.24 11.09 6.06
C ALA A 17 -19.46 10.22 5.74
N GLY A 18 -20.55 10.81 5.23
CA GLY A 18 -21.73 10.06 4.79
C GLY A 18 -21.43 9.03 3.69
N VAL A 19 -20.61 9.40 2.71
CA VAL A 19 -20.16 8.47 1.65
C VAL A 19 -19.27 7.36 2.24
N ALA A 20 -18.28 7.70 3.07
CA ALA A 20 -17.41 6.72 3.70
C ALA A 20 -18.17 5.76 4.63
N SER A 21 -19.14 6.27 5.40
CA SER A 21 -20.05 5.47 6.23
C SER A 21 -20.93 4.57 5.38
N SER A 22 -21.40 5.03 4.23
CA SER A 22 -22.17 4.20 3.29
C SER A 22 -21.33 3.04 2.76
N TYR A 23 -20.07 3.26 2.40
CA TYR A 23 -19.16 2.18 2.01
C TYR A 23 -18.88 1.21 3.17
N GLY A 24 -18.67 1.72 4.38
CA GLY A 24 -18.52 0.87 5.57
C GLY A 24 -19.75 0.01 5.83
N TYR A 25 -20.94 0.59 5.72
CA TYR A 25 -22.21 -0.13 5.87
C TYR A 25 -22.37 -1.23 4.81
N LEU A 26 -22.14 -0.89 3.53
CA LEU A 26 -22.21 -1.86 2.44
C LEU A 26 -21.18 -2.99 2.60
N ALA A 27 -19.99 -2.69 3.11
CA ALA A 27 -18.97 -3.69 3.38
C ALA A 27 -19.36 -4.67 4.50
N VAL A 28 -20.07 -4.20 5.54
CA VAL A 28 -20.59 -5.10 6.59
C VAL A 28 -21.65 -6.06 6.04
N MET A 29 -22.40 -5.65 5.01
CA MET A 29 -23.40 -6.48 4.34
C MET A 29 -22.81 -7.42 3.27
N ASP A 30 -21.53 -7.27 2.93
CA ASP A 30 -20.84 -8.07 1.91
C ASP A 30 -19.96 -9.14 2.58
N ASP A 31 -20.05 -10.37 2.09
CA ASP A 31 -19.26 -11.52 2.57
C ASP A 31 -18.18 -11.95 1.56
N ARG A 32 -18.11 -11.28 0.39
CA ARG A 32 -17.24 -11.71 -0.71
C ARG A 32 -15.83 -11.15 -0.53
N LEU A 33 -14.90 -12.02 -0.17
CA LEU A 33 -13.47 -11.71 -0.20
C LEU A 33 -12.89 -11.91 -1.61
N SER A 34 -11.97 -11.03 -2.01
CA SER A 34 -11.12 -11.27 -3.16
C SER A 34 -10.08 -12.35 -2.85
N THR A 35 -9.53 -12.99 -3.89
CA THR A 35 -8.48 -14.01 -3.73
C THR A 35 -7.27 -13.48 -2.93
N SER A 36 -6.88 -12.21 -3.15
CA SER A 36 -5.81 -11.57 -2.38
C SER A 36 -6.16 -11.47 -0.89
N GLN A 37 -7.40 -11.11 -0.56
CA GLN A 37 -7.85 -11.01 0.83
C GLN A 37 -7.93 -12.37 1.50
N VAL A 38 -8.43 -13.40 0.81
CA VAL A 38 -8.43 -14.78 1.31
C VAL A 38 -7.00 -15.21 1.64
N HIS A 39 -6.03 -14.90 0.77
CA HIS A 39 -4.64 -15.27 1.02
C HIS A 39 -4.08 -14.61 2.27
N VAL A 40 -4.33 -13.31 2.47
CA VAL A 40 -3.86 -12.58 3.64
C VAL A 40 -4.58 -13.04 4.91
N ALA A 41 -5.90 -13.23 4.85
CA ALA A 41 -6.69 -13.71 5.98
C ALA A 41 -6.21 -15.08 6.46
N THR A 42 -5.96 -15.99 5.51
CA THR A 42 -5.40 -17.33 5.80
C THR A 42 -4.01 -17.22 6.41
N ALA A 43 -3.16 -16.31 5.92
CA ALA A 43 -1.85 -16.05 6.50
C ALA A 43 -1.95 -15.49 7.93
N ALA A 44 -2.94 -14.63 8.22
CA ALA A 44 -3.19 -14.13 9.57
C ALA A 44 -3.63 -15.23 10.53
N LEU A 45 -4.52 -16.13 10.10
CA LEU A 45 -4.96 -17.29 10.88
C LEU A 45 -3.79 -18.26 11.15
N LYS A 46 -2.99 -18.56 10.13
CA LYS A 46 -1.81 -19.43 10.25
C LYS A 46 -0.72 -18.83 11.15
N ASN A 47 -0.61 -17.49 11.19
CA ASN A 47 0.32 -16.80 12.07
C ASN A 47 -0.07 -16.95 13.54
N GLU A 48 -1.38 -17.03 13.84
CA GLU A 48 -1.91 -17.26 15.18
C GLU A 48 -1.78 -18.74 15.57
N ASP A 49 -2.33 -19.64 14.76
CA ASP A 49 -2.25 -21.08 14.98
C ASP A 49 -1.39 -21.75 13.90
N LYS A 50 -0.16 -22.11 14.30
CA LYS A 50 0.82 -22.77 13.43
C LYS A 50 0.40 -24.19 13.04
N GLY A 51 -0.56 -24.81 13.72
CA GLY A 51 -1.09 -26.14 13.38
C GLY A 51 -2.12 -26.12 12.24
N LEU A 52 -2.64 -24.96 11.85
CA LEU A 52 -3.60 -24.88 10.74
C LEU A 52 -2.93 -25.21 9.40
N PHE A 53 -3.60 -25.95 8.52
CA PHE A 53 -3.13 -26.21 7.15
C PHE A 53 -1.77 -26.94 7.04
N GLU A 54 -1.40 -27.80 7.99
CA GLU A 54 -0.12 -28.55 7.96
C GLU A 54 0.12 -29.34 6.65
N ASN A 55 -0.94 -29.90 6.08
CA ASN A 55 -0.89 -30.70 4.86
C ASN A 55 -1.05 -29.87 3.56
N ASP A 56 -1.22 -28.56 3.66
CA ASP A 56 -1.35 -27.68 2.50
C ASP A 56 0.03 -27.38 1.89
N SER A 57 0.13 -27.43 0.57
CA SER A 57 1.39 -27.23 -0.14
C SER A 57 1.90 -25.79 -0.12
N VAL A 58 1.00 -24.83 0.11
CA VAL A 58 1.28 -23.38 0.15
C VAL A 58 1.38 -22.87 1.59
N TYR A 59 0.44 -23.27 2.45
CA TYR A 59 0.32 -22.78 3.83
C TYR A 59 0.98 -23.70 4.88
N GLY A 60 1.29 -24.95 4.53
CA GLY A 60 1.91 -25.92 5.42
C GLY A 60 3.43 -25.82 5.45
N GLN A 61 4.10 -26.65 4.65
CA GLN A 61 5.55 -26.93 4.81
C GLN A 61 6.47 -25.86 4.20
N ARG A 62 6.02 -25.11 3.20
CA ARG A 62 6.89 -24.20 2.41
C ARG A 62 6.98 -22.78 2.94
N GLU A 63 6.32 -22.48 4.06
CA GLU A 63 6.23 -21.15 4.69
C GLU A 63 5.86 -19.99 3.74
N LEU A 64 5.29 -20.26 2.55
CA LEU A 64 5.03 -19.26 1.51
C LEU A 64 4.03 -18.18 1.96
N TRP A 65 3.19 -18.51 2.94
CA TRP A 65 2.25 -17.58 3.57
C TRP A 65 2.95 -16.38 4.24
N ARG A 66 4.21 -16.55 4.67
CA ARG A 66 5.05 -15.49 5.25
C ARG A 66 5.47 -14.40 4.26
N LEU A 67 5.25 -14.60 2.96
CA LEU A 67 5.47 -13.55 1.95
C LEU A 67 4.47 -12.39 2.11
N THR A 68 3.45 -12.54 2.94
CA THR A 68 2.53 -11.47 3.29
C THR A 68 3.22 -10.43 4.18
N SER A 69 2.97 -9.13 3.92
CA SER A 69 3.55 -8.05 4.70
C SER A 69 3.25 -8.20 6.21
N PRO A 70 4.29 -8.28 7.08
CA PRO A 70 4.10 -8.31 8.53
C PRO A 70 3.40 -7.06 9.06
N ALA A 71 3.67 -5.90 8.48
CA ALA A 71 3.01 -4.66 8.88
C ALA A 71 1.51 -4.68 8.57
N PHE A 72 1.13 -5.21 7.40
CA PHE A 72 -0.29 -5.37 7.07
C PHE A 72 -0.96 -6.43 7.95
N LEU A 73 -0.29 -7.55 8.25
CA LEU A 73 -0.79 -8.54 9.20
C LEU A 73 -1.03 -7.94 10.58
N ALA A 74 -0.11 -7.11 11.08
CA ALA A 74 -0.28 -6.40 12.34
C ALA A 74 -1.51 -5.49 12.32
N VAL A 75 -1.78 -4.80 11.20
CA VAL A 75 -3.02 -4.01 11.03
C VAL A 75 -4.27 -4.89 11.12
N LEU A 76 -4.28 -6.07 10.52
CA LEU A 76 -5.42 -7.00 10.63
C LEU A 76 -5.59 -7.55 12.05
N GLN A 77 -4.48 -7.83 12.74
CA GLN A 77 -4.48 -8.33 14.11
C GLN A 77 -5.10 -7.34 15.10
N LEU A 78 -5.02 -6.02 14.86
CA LEU A 78 -5.69 -5.02 15.69
C LEU A 78 -7.21 -5.26 15.81
N THR A 79 -7.81 -5.84 14.77
CA THR A 79 -9.24 -6.20 14.74
C THR A 79 -9.50 -7.67 15.05
N LEU A 80 -8.59 -8.59 14.70
CA LEU A 80 -8.79 -10.03 14.92
C LEU A 80 -8.58 -10.45 16.38
N VAL A 81 -7.52 -9.94 17.03
CA VAL A 81 -7.15 -10.32 18.41
C VAL A 81 -8.30 -10.08 19.40
N PRO A 82 -9.00 -8.93 19.41
CA PRO A 82 -10.13 -8.71 20.30
C PRO A 82 -11.31 -9.67 20.07
N THR A 83 -11.43 -10.24 18.87
CA THR A 83 -12.51 -11.18 18.50
C THR A 83 -12.12 -12.64 18.62
N GLY A 84 -10.90 -12.94 19.09
CA GLY A 84 -10.38 -14.31 19.13
C GLY A 84 -10.33 -14.96 17.74
N PHE A 85 -10.09 -14.17 16.68
CA PHE A 85 -10.02 -14.64 15.30
C PHE A 85 -11.29 -15.31 14.76
N ALA A 86 -12.45 -15.08 15.39
CA ALA A 86 -13.72 -15.72 15.01
C ALA A 86 -14.22 -15.30 13.61
N ASP A 87 -14.00 -14.04 13.22
CA ASP A 87 -14.39 -13.52 11.90
C ASP A 87 -13.16 -12.98 11.14
N PRO A 88 -12.58 -13.76 10.20
CA PRO A 88 -11.44 -13.33 9.40
C PRO A 88 -11.78 -12.22 8.37
N ILE A 89 -13.06 -11.92 8.14
CA ILE A 89 -13.55 -10.89 7.20
C ILE A 89 -13.62 -9.53 7.89
N LEU A 90 -13.89 -9.52 9.21
CA LEU A 90 -14.05 -8.31 10.02
C LEU A 90 -12.98 -7.22 9.81
N PRO A 91 -11.66 -7.55 9.74
CA PRO A 91 -10.62 -6.55 9.53
C PRO A 91 -10.83 -5.74 8.25
N PHE A 92 -11.19 -6.42 7.16
CA PHE A 92 -11.41 -5.78 5.87
C PHE A 92 -12.62 -4.85 5.95
N ARG A 93 -13.72 -5.30 6.57
CA ARG A 93 -14.94 -4.49 6.78
C ARG A 93 -14.65 -3.22 7.57
N ALA A 94 -13.90 -3.35 8.68
CA ALA A 94 -13.52 -2.22 9.52
C ALA A 94 -12.65 -1.20 8.77
N LEU A 95 -11.76 -1.67 7.89
CA LEU A 95 -10.86 -0.81 7.12
C LEU A 95 -11.55 -0.04 6.00
N VAL A 96 -12.66 -0.54 5.42
CA VAL A 96 -13.31 0.11 4.26
C VAL A 96 -13.69 1.57 4.56
N GLY A 97 -14.46 1.80 5.63
CA GLY A 97 -14.91 3.14 5.98
C GLY A 97 -13.75 4.08 6.34
N ALA A 98 -12.77 3.57 7.09
CA ALA A 98 -11.61 4.34 7.52
C ALA A 98 -10.73 4.77 6.33
N LEU A 99 -10.42 3.82 5.42
CA LEU A 99 -9.61 4.10 4.23
C LEU A 99 -10.36 4.98 3.22
N ALA A 100 -11.67 4.77 3.05
CA ALA A 100 -12.49 5.65 2.23
C ALA A 100 -12.47 7.09 2.76
N MET A 101 -12.66 7.28 4.08
CA MET A 101 -12.62 8.61 4.67
C MET A 101 -11.24 9.27 4.51
N LEU A 102 -10.17 8.51 4.73
CA LEU A 102 -8.81 8.97 4.52
C LEU A 102 -8.58 9.42 3.07
N GLN A 103 -8.94 8.58 2.10
CA GLN A 103 -8.78 8.88 0.68
C GLN A 103 -9.62 10.10 0.28
N LEU A 104 -10.90 10.12 0.63
CA LEU A 104 -11.83 11.20 0.30
C LEU A 104 -11.38 12.54 0.90
N GLY A 105 -11.02 12.56 2.18
CA GLY A 105 -10.56 13.76 2.87
C GLY A 105 -9.23 14.28 2.34
N ALA A 106 -8.30 13.37 2.04
CA ALA A 106 -7.01 13.71 1.46
C ALA A 106 -7.14 14.24 0.02
N MET A 107 -7.96 13.57 -0.81
CA MET A 107 -8.24 13.98 -2.18
C MET A 107 -8.97 15.33 -2.22
N TYR A 108 -9.98 15.51 -1.38
CA TYR A 108 -10.66 16.80 -1.23
C TYR A 108 -9.67 17.92 -0.89
N SER A 109 -8.77 17.68 0.07
CA SER A 109 -7.78 18.68 0.50
C SER A 109 -6.78 19.02 -0.61
N LEU A 110 -6.37 18.01 -1.40
CA LEU A 110 -5.48 18.17 -2.55
C LEU A 110 -6.17 18.99 -3.66
N LEU A 111 -7.40 18.64 -4.01
CA LEU A 111 -8.17 19.30 -5.06
C LEU A 111 -8.58 20.71 -4.68
N TYR A 112 -9.00 20.95 -3.43
CA TYR A 112 -9.41 22.27 -2.98
C TYR A 112 -8.26 23.27 -3.03
N ARG A 113 -7.02 22.81 -2.78
CA ARG A 113 -5.83 23.64 -2.96
C ARG A 113 -5.66 24.10 -4.42
N GLN A 114 -6.06 23.28 -5.40
CA GLN A 114 -5.88 23.57 -6.82
C GLN A 114 -7.04 24.40 -7.39
N THR A 115 -8.28 24.05 -7.05
CA THR A 115 -9.48 24.65 -7.65
C THR A 115 -10.09 25.79 -6.83
N SER A 116 -9.77 25.88 -5.52
CA SER A 116 -10.42 26.78 -4.56
C SER A 116 -11.96 26.63 -4.47
N SER A 117 -12.52 25.58 -5.07
CA SER A 117 -13.98 25.33 -5.13
C SER A 117 -14.34 24.08 -4.37
N TRP A 118 -15.01 24.25 -3.22
CA TRP A 118 -15.34 23.14 -2.33
C TRP A 118 -16.25 22.10 -2.99
N SER A 119 -17.23 22.53 -3.81
CA SER A 119 -18.20 21.63 -4.44
C SER A 119 -17.55 20.77 -5.51
N ILE A 120 -16.71 21.36 -6.36
CA ILE A 120 -15.93 20.64 -7.37
C ILE A 120 -14.99 19.64 -6.68
N SER A 121 -14.31 20.06 -5.61
CA SER A 121 -13.41 19.16 -4.87
C SER A 121 -14.16 17.99 -4.21
N VAL A 122 -15.35 18.20 -3.65
CA VAL A 122 -16.18 17.12 -3.10
C VAL A 122 -16.62 16.17 -4.21
N LEU A 123 -17.16 16.69 -5.30
CA LEU A 123 -17.64 15.87 -6.42
C LEU A 123 -16.51 14.99 -6.99
N VAL A 124 -15.36 15.60 -7.29
CA VAL A 124 -14.22 14.88 -7.86
C VAL A 124 -13.60 13.93 -6.84
N ALA A 125 -13.57 14.26 -5.54
CA ALA A 125 -13.13 13.33 -4.50
C ALA A 125 -14.01 12.08 -4.46
N ILE A 126 -15.34 12.23 -4.47
CA ILE A 126 -16.28 11.10 -4.53
C ILE A 126 -16.06 10.29 -5.82
N MET A 127 -15.98 10.95 -6.98
CA MET A 127 -15.72 10.24 -8.24
C MET A 127 -14.39 9.48 -8.22
N SER A 128 -13.36 10.01 -7.54
CA SER A 128 -12.05 9.36 -7.44
C SER A 128 -12.04 8.10 -6.56
N SER A 129 -13.11 7.86 -5.78
CA SER A 129 -13.27 6.65 -4.97
C SER A 129 -13.82 5.46 -5.77
N ALA A 130 -14.31 5.69 -6.99
CA ALA A 130 -14.72 4.63 -7.90
C ALA A 130 -13.57 3.65 -8.13
N VAL A 131 -13.85 2.36 -7.94
CA VAL A 131 -12.88 1.30 -8.15
C VAL A 131 -12.72 1.07 -9.66
N LEU A 132 -11.57 1.47 -10.19
CA LEU A 132 -11.23 1.29 -11.60
C LEU A 132 -10.09 0.28 -11.71
N HIS A 133 -10.32 -0.82 -12.42
CA HIS A 133 -9.27 -1.76 -12.76
C HIS A 133 -8.40 -1.19 -13.89
N THR A 134 -7.10 -1.07 -13.64
CA THR A 134 -6.12 -0.67 -14.64
C THR A 134 -5.39 -1.90 -15.16
N LEU A 135 -4.57 -1.72 -16.21
CA LEU A 135 -3.79 -2.82 -16.79
C LEU A 135 -2.85 -3.43 -15.71
N GLY A 136 -2.88 -4.76 -15.57
CA GLY A 136 -1.92 -5.52 -14.75
C GLY A 136 -2.30 -5.77 -13.29
N GLN A 137 -3.55 -6.15 -12.98
CA GLN A 137 -4.05 -6.41 -11.60
C GLN A 137 -4.02 -5.19 -10.66
N TRP A 138 -3.62 -4.03 -11.17
CA TRP A 138 -3.66 -2.76 -10.46
C TRP A 138 -5.08 -2.20 -10.50
N TYR A 139 -5.42 -1.44 -9.46
CA TYR A 139 -6.68 -0.71 -9.42
C TYR A 139 -6.48 0.61 -8.69
N TRP A 140 -7.37 1.55 -9.00
CA TRP A 140 -7.47 2.83 -8.34
C TRP A 140 -8.79 2.91 -7.58
N GLY A 141 -8.82 3.64 -6.48
CA GLY A 141 -10.03 3.84 -5.67
C GLY A 141 -10.16 2.85 -4.51
N VAL A 142 -10.94 3.26 -3.52
CA VAL A 142 -11.34 2.46 -2.36
C VAL A 142 -12.83 2.72 -2.15
N GLY A 143 -13.63 1.65 -2.22
CA GLY A 143 -15.09 1.79 -2.13
C GLY A 143 -15.87 0.49 -2.03
N SER A 144 -15.24 -0.66 -2.29
CA SER A 144 -15.84 -1.99 -2.08
C SER A 144 -15.02 -2.81 -1.10
N LEU A 145 -15.66 -3.81 -0.46
CA LEU A 145 -14.97 -4.75 0.43
C LEU A 145 -13.79 -5.41 -0.30
N GLY A 146 -14.01 -5.91 -1.51
CA GLY A 146 -12.98 -6.56 -2.34
C GLY A 146 -11.77 -5.69 -2.68
N SER A 147 -11.88 -4.36 -2.55
CA SER A 147 -10.80 -3.42 -2.84
C SER A 147 -9.81 -3.24 -1.68
N ILE A 148 -10.03 -3.85 -0.51
CA ILE A 148 -9.12 -3.70 0.63
C ILE A 148 -7.95 -4.68 0.51
N THR A 149 -6.84 -4.19 -0.01
CA THR A 149 -5.55 -4.90 -0.09
C THR A 149 -4.42 -4.02 0.46
N PRO A 150 -3.20 -4.55 0.69
CA PRO A 150 -2.07 -3.72 1.08
C PRO A 150 -1.79 -2.58 0.08
N ALA A 151 -1.97 -2.84 -1.22
CA ALA A 151 -1.78 -1.83 -2.26
C ALA A 151 -2.82 -0.71 -2.16
N ALA A 152 -4.09 -1.04 -1.89
CA ALA A 152 -5.14 -0.04 -1.71
C ALA A 152 -4.91 0.86 -0.50
N MET A 153 -4.39 0.32 0.61
CA MET A 153 -3.98 1.16 1.74
C MET A 153 -2.97 2.22 1.32
N CYS A 154 -1.96 1.82 0.53
CA CYS A 154 -0.99 2.75 -0.01
C CYS A 154 -1.64 3.76 -0.95
N CYS A 155 -2.52 3.32 -1.86
CA CYS A 155 -3.25 4.19 -2.79
C CYS A 155 -4.13 5.22 -2.06
N ALA A 156 -4.82 4.83 -0.99
CA ALA A 156 -5.64 5.73 -0.18
C ALA A 156 -4.81 6.87 0.45
N MET A 157 -3.54 6.62 0.75
CA MET A 157 -2.61 7.61 1.30
C MET A 157 -1.98 8.53 0.24
N VAL A 158 -1.97 8.14 -1.04
CA VAL A 158 -1.31 8.90 -2.12
C VAL A 158 -1.75 10.37 -2.15
N PRO A 159 -3.04 10.74 -2.10
CA PRO A 159 -3.43 12.14 -2.14
C PRO A 159 -2.89 12.96 -0.96
N ALA A 160 -2.77 12.34 0.22
CA ALA A 160 -2.20 12.98 1.41
C ALA A 160 -0.70 13.20 1.26
N VAL A 161 0.01 12.19 0.72
CA VAL A 161 1.44 12.27 0.39
C VAL A 161 1.70 13.37 -0.64
N LEU A 162 0.91 13.42 -1.72
CA LEU A 162 1.01 14.46 -2.75
C LEU A 162 0.76 15.86 -2.16
N LEU A 163 -0.24 16.00 -1.30
CA LEU A 163 -0.52 17.26 -0.62
C LEU A 163 0.67 17.69 0.26
N ALA A 164 1.26 16.76 1.01
CA ALA A 164 2.42 17.02 1.85
C ALA A 164 3.66 17.39 1.01
N TYR A 165 3.94 16.62 -0.04
CA TYR A 165 5.00 16.87 -1.01
C TYR A 165 4.90 18.30 -1.59
N LEU A 166 3.74 18.66 -2.13
CA LEU A 166 3.52 19.98 -2.71
C LEU A 166 3.61 21.11 -1.67
N LYS A 167 3.40 20.84 -0.38
CA LYS A 167 3.55 21.84 0.70
C LYS A 167 5.00 22.00 1.16
N GLN A 168 5.78 20.92 1.13
CA GLN A 168 7.13 20.87 1.70
C GLN A 168 8.24 20.86 0.65
N GLU A 169 7.91 20.99 -0.65
CA GLU A 169 8.85 20.91 -1.77
C GLU A 169 10.13 21.75 -1.60
N ASN A 170 10.04 22.94 -0.99
CA ASN A 170 11.18 23.85 -0.79
C ASN A 170 11.77 23.78 0.63
N SER A 171 11.43 22.76 1.40
CA SER A 171 11.82 22.60 2.80
C SER A 171 12.56 21.27 3.00
N TRP A 172 13.46 21.22 3.98
CA TRP A 172 14.07 19.96 4.43
C TRP A 172 13.03 18.92 4.87
N ARG A 173 11.82 19.39 5.25
CA ARG A 173 10.67 18.53 5.61
C ARG A 173 10.21 17.63 4.47
N LEU A 174 10.64 17.88 3.23
CA LEU A 174 10.44 16.96 2.11
C LEU A 174 11.02 15.57 2.40
N ILE A 175 12.15 15.51 3.13
CA ILE A 175 12.78 14.24 3.53
C ILE A 175 11.82 13.41 4.40
N LEU A 176 11.05 14.06 5.30
CA LEU A 176 10.05 13.37 6.12
C LEU A 176 8.90 12.81 5.29
N VAL A 177 8.53 13.48 4.20
CA VAL A 177 7.51 12.96 3.27
C VAL A 177 8.02 11.67 2.60
N PHE A 178 9.28 11.65 2.18
CA PHE A 178 9.88 10.45 1.59
C PHE A 178 10.13 9.34 2.62
N ALA A 179 10.51 9.69 3.86
CA ALA A 179 10.58 8.72 4.95
C ALA A 179 9.21 8.06 5.19
N PHE A 180 8.12 8.84 5.16
CA PHE A 180 6.76 8.31 5.26
C PHE A 180 6.39 7.40 4.07
N ILE A 181 6.77 7.75 2.84
CA ILE A 181 6.63 6.84 1.68
C ILE A 181 7.40 5.53 1.93
N GLY A 182 8.62 5.61 2.46
CA GLY A 182 9.40 4.44 2.85
C GLY A 182 8.71 3.58 3.91
N LEU A 183 8.09 4.20 4.92
CA LEU A 183 7.29 3.49 5.92
C LEU A 183 6.10 2.74 5.29
N MET A 184 5.42 3.34 4.31
CA MET A 184 4.39 2.65 3.52
C MET A 184 4.95 1.43 2.76
N GLY A 185 6.25 1.40 2.48
CA GLY A 185 6.94 0.25 1.90
C GLY A 185 6.91 -0.99 2.78
N ASN A 186 6.72 -0.83 4.09
CA ASN A 186 6.50 -1.97 4.99
C ASN A 186 5.12 -2.60 4.81
N ILE A 187 4.13 -1.87 4.27
CA ILE A 187 2.81 -2.39 3.89
C ILE A 187 2.85 -2.95 2.47
N HIS A 188 3.33 -2.15 1.52
CA HIS A 188 3.42 -2.55 0.11
C HIS A 188 4.63 -1.91 -0.59
N LEU A 189 5.75 -2.63 -0.60
CA LEU A 189 7.06 -2.17 -1.08
C LEU A 189 7.04 -1.60 -2.51
N ILE A 190 6.40 -2.32 -3.44
CA ILE A 190 6.37 -1.93 -4.86
C ILE A 190 5.69 -0.57 -5.04
N ALA A 191 4.58 -0.34 -4.33
CA ALA A 191 3.84 0.93 -4.43
C ALA A 191 4.65 2.09 -3.86
N ALA A 192 5.31 1.87 -2.71
CA ALA A 192 6.16 2.87 -2.07
C ALA A 192 7.37 3.24 -2.93
N ILE A 193 8.11 2.26 -3.47
CA ILE A 193 9.27 2.51 -4.34
C ILE A 193 8.84 3.26 -5.60
N ASN A 194 7.77 2.82 -6.27
CA ASN A 194 7.26 3.48 -7.46
C ASN A 194 6.86 4.93 -7.17
N LEU A 195 6.13 5.17 -6.08
CA LEU A 195 5.73 6.51 -5.68
C LEU A 195 6.93 7.40 -5.34
N GLY A 196 7.89 6.89 -4.56
CA GLY A 196 9.11 7.61 -4.19
C GLY A 196 9.95 7.98 -5.41
N LEU A 197 10.16 7.03 -6.32
CA LEU A 197 10.92 7.25 -7.55
C LEU A 197 10.24 8.29 -8.45
N VAL A 198 8.93 8.16 -8.69
CA VAL A 198 8.16 9.13 -9.49
C VAL A 198 8.25 10.53 -8.87
N LEU A 199 8.08 10.66 -7.55
CA LEU A 199 8.14 11.97 -6.90
C LEU A 199 9.55 12.58 -6.87
N ALA A 200 10.60 11.75 -6.82
CA ALA A 200 11.98 12.23 -6.94
C ALA A 200 12.27 12.75 -8.36
N ILE A 201 11.83 12.03 -9.39
CA ILE A 201 11.93 12.50 -10.79
C ILE A 201 11.16 13.81 -10.96
N VAL A 202 9.91 13.87 -10.50
CA VAL A 202 9.09 15.09 -10.56
C VAL A 202 9.77 16.24 -9.82
N PHE A 203 10.40 15.99 -8.66
CA PHE A 203 11.14 17.01 -7.92
C PHE A 203 12.30 17.58 -8.75
N LEU A 204 13.13 16.70 -9.33
CA LEU A 204 14.25 17.13 -10.17
C LEU A 204 13.79 17.89 -11.41
N ILE A 205 12.74 17.42 -12.10
CA ILE A 205 12.15 18.11 -13.26
C ILE A 205 11.65 19.51 -12.86
N ARG A 206 10.93 19.64 -11.73
CA ARG A 206 10.44 20.94 -11.24
C ARG A 206 11.56 21.88 -10.83
N LYS A 207 12.71 21.34 -10.43
CA LYS A 207 13.96 22.08 -10.18
C LYS A 207 14.83 22.26 -11.43
N ARG A 208 14.30 21.94 -12.63
CA ARG A 208 14.98 22.05 -13.92
C ARG A 208 16.31 21.28 -13.94
N MET A 209 16.39 20.16 -13.22
CA MET A 209 17.59 19.33 -13.08
C MET A 209 18.81 20.09 -12.54
N ALA A 210 18.61 21.20 -11.81
CA ALA A 210 19.70 21.98 -11.24
C ALA A 210 20.58 21.12 -10.32
N ILE A 211 21.90 21.25 -10.44
CA ILE A 211 22.88 20.46 -9.66
C ILE A 211 22.63 20.59 -8.15
N SER A 212 22.20 21.78 -7.68
CA SER A 212 21.87 22.04 -6.27
C SER A 212 20.66 21.26 -5.75
N ALA A 213 19.80 20.72 -6.61
CA ALA A 213 18.64 19.92 -6.20
C ALA A 213 18.98 18.44 -5.96
N TRP A 214 20.06 17.93 -6.56
CA TRP A 214 20.46 16.53 -6.47
C TRP A 214 20.73 16.05 -5.04
N PRO A 215 21.44 16.80 -4.16
CA PRO A 215 21.65 16.36 -2.78
C PRO A 215 20.34 16.16 -2.01
N MET A 216 19.35 17.03 -2.23
CA MET A 216 18.03 16.89 -1.60
C MET A 216 17.27 15.68 -2.15
N ALA A 217 17.31 15.46 -3.47
CA ALA A 217 16.68 14.30 -4.09
C ALA A 217 17.32 12.98 -3.59
N LEU A 218 18.65 12.93 -3.49
CA LEU A 218 19.37 11.79 -2.94
C LEU A 218 19.00 11.56 -1.48
N ALA A 219 18.98 12.60 -0.65
CA ALA A 219 18.56 12.51 0.75
C ALA A 219 17.14 11.97 0.90
N CYS A 220 16.22 12.40 0.03
CA CYS A 220 14.85 11.90 -0.02
C CYS A 220 14.79 10.40 -0.37
N ILE A 221 15.50 9.97 -1.43
CA ILE A 221 15.55 8.55 -1.82
C ILE A 221 16.20 7.69 -0.73
N MET A 222 17.30 8.16 -0.12
CA MET A 222 17.93 7.46 1.00
C MET A 222 16.97 7.31 2.18
N ALA A 223 16.26 8.37 2.58
CA ALA A 223 15.28 8.31 3.65
C ALA A 223 14.14 7.32 3.34
N CYS A 224 13.64 7.31 2.10
CA CYS A 224 12.64 6.34 1.65
C CYS A 224 13.18 4.90 1.74
N GLY A 225 14.41 4.66 1.26
CA GLY A 225 15.05 3.34 1.31
C GLY A 225 15.28 2.86 2.74
N LEU A 226 15.81 3.72 3.62
CA LEU A 226 16.05 3.41 5.02
C LEU A 226 14.75 3.04 5.76
N CYS A 227 13.66 3.77 5.54
CA CYS A 227 12.38 3.47 6.17
C CYS A 227 11.69 2.22 5.60
N ALA A 228 11.96 1.83 4.35
CA ALA A 228 11.47 0.59 3.75
C ALA A 228 12.36 -0.64 4.05
N MET A 229 13.57 -0.40 4.57
CA MET A 229 14.61 -1.40 4.80
C MET A 229 14.16 -2.59 5.67
N PRO A 230 13.38 -2.43 6.77
CA PRO A 230 12.97 -3.56 7.59
C PRO A 230 12.23 -4.64 6.80
N TYR A 231 11.28 -4.24 5.95
CA TYR A 231 10.55 -5.18 5.11
C TYR A 231 11.41 -5.77 4.00
N ALA A 232 12.30 -4.97 3.38
CA ALA A 232 13.22 -5.48 2.37
C ALA A 232 14.13 -6.58 2.93
N ILE A 233 14.76 -6.34 4.09
CA ILE A 233 15.58 -7.35 4.78
C ILE A 233 14.77 -8.60 5.10
N TYR A 234 13.57 -8.43 5.66
CA TYR A 234 12.67 -9.54 5.97
C TYR A 234 12.39 -10.40 4.73
N THR A 235 12.02 -9.77 3.60
CA THR A 235 11.71 -10.50 2.37
C THR A 235 12.92 -11.22 1.79
N ILE A 236 14.11 -10.61 1.79
CA ILE A 236 15.34 -11.24 1.30
C ILE A 236 15.70 -12.45 2.17
N ALA A 237 15.67 -12.29 3.50
CA ALA A 237 15.94 -13.39 4.43
C ALA A 237 14.96 -14.55 4.24
N LEU A 238 13.67 -14.24 4.07
CA LEU A 238 12.63 -15.24 3.83
C LEU A 238 12.83 -15.97 2.50
N LEU A 239 13.14 -15.25 1.42
CA LEU A 239 13.40 -15.84 0.11
C LEU A 239 14.64 -16.75 0.14
N ASN A 240 15.70 -16.35 0.83
CA ASN A 240 16.89 -17.18 1.01
C ASN A 240 16.58 -18.46 1.79
N ASN A 241 15.75 -18.39 2.83
CA ASN A 241 15.32 -19.56 3.59
C ASN A 241 14.49 -20.52 2.73
N ILE A 242 13.55 -19.99 1.93
CA ILE A 242 12.74 -20.79 1.00
C ILE A 242 13.62 -21.43 -0.08
N ALA A 243 14.59 -20.70 -0.63
CA ALA A 243 15.51 -21.21 -1.64
C ALA A 243 16.38 -22.35 -1.09
N ASN A 244 16.91 -22.21 0.14
CA ASN A 244 17.72 -23.25 0.79
C ASN A 244 16.90 -24.53 1.08
N GLN A 245 15.62 -24.37 1.47
CA GLN A 245 14.68 -25.49 1.62
C GLN A 245 14.32 -26.15 0.28
N ALA A 246 14.24 -25.36 -0.79
CA ALA A 246 13.97 -25.85 -2.14
C ALA A 246 15.18 -26.54 -2.79
N GLN A 247 16.42 -26.24 -2.38
CA GLN A 247 17.60 -26.98 -2.85
C GLN A 247 17.73 -28.36 -2.18
N THR A 248 17.12 -28.56 -1.01
CA THR A 248 17.05 -29.86 -0.33
C THR A 248 15.88 -30.74 -0.80
N ALA A 249 14.96 -30.20 -1.60
CA ALA A 249 13.84 -30.93 -2.19
C ALA A 249 13.80 -30.69 -3.71
N THR A 250 13.95 -31.74 -4.53
CA THR A 250 13.88 -31.73 -6.01
C THR A 250 12.55 -31.16 -6.57
N ALA A 251 12.35 -29.83 -6.48
CA ALA A 251 11.08 -29.14 -6.77
C ALA A 251 11.27 -27.72 -7.36
N LEU A 252 12.45 -27.42 -7.92
CA LEU A 252 12.84 -26.12 -8.49
C LEU A 252 11.90 -25.60 -9.60
N ALA A 253 11.19 -26.47 -10.33
CA ALA A 253 10.31 -26.05 -11.43
C ALA A 253 8.98 -25.40 -10.99
N THR A 254 8.57 -25.57 -9.72
CA THR A 254 7.26 -25.06 -9.22
C THR A 254 7.36 -23.75 -8.45
N THR A 255 8.55 -23.40 -7.95
CA THR A 255 8.80 -22.19 -7.18
C THR A 255 9.15 -20.99 -8.07
N GLU A 256 9.88 -21.20 -9.18
CA GLU A 256 10.13 -20.15 -10.17
C GLU A 256 8.83 -19.67 -10.84
N THR A 257 7.91 -20.59 -11.13
CA THR A 257 6.59 -20.27 -11.67
C THR A 257 5.73 -19.49 -10.67
N ALA A 258 5.78 -19.84 -9.38
CA ALA A 258 5.06 -19.13 -8.31
C ALA A 258 5.60 -17.72 -8.03
N LEU A 259 6.92 -17.53 -8.09
CA LEU A 259 7.59 -16.23 -7.93
C LEU A 259 7.38 -15.31 -9.15
N ALA A 260 7.42 -15.86 -10.36
CA ALA A 260 7.16 -15.12 -11.60
C ALA A 260 5.70 -14.63 -11.71
N THR A 261 4.73 -15.36 -11.15
CA THR A 261 3.31 -14.94 -11.17
C THR A 261 2.95 -13.81 -10.21
N LYS A 262 3.81 -13.43 -9.25
CA LYS A 262 3.43 -12.49 -8.18
C LYS A 262 4.14 -11.14 -8.22
N THR A 263 5.17 -10.97 -9.03
CA THR A 263 5.79 -9.68 -9.31
C THR A 263 5.06 -8.96 -10.44
N ASN A 264 3.80 -8.58 -10.20
CA ASN A 264 3.06 -7.61 -11.03
C ASN A 264 3.67 -6.20 -10.86
N VAL A 265 4.94 -6.05 -11.19
CA VAL A 265 5.58 -4.74 -11.35
C VAL A 265 5.14 -4.20 -12.70
N MET A 266 4.89 -2.89 -12.84
CA MET A 266 4.53 -2.27 -14.13
C MET A 266 5.59 -2.48 -15.24
N TYR A 267 6.79 -2.94 -14.88
CA TYR A 267 7.90 -3.27 -15.77
C TYR A 267 8.69 -4.47 -15.22
N PRO A 268 8.15 -5.70 -15.29
CA PRO A 268 8.76 -6.87 -14.65
C PRO A 268 10.13 -7.18 -15.27
N GLN A 269 10.32 -6.87 -16.55
CA GLN A 269 11.54 -7.12 -17.31
C GLN A 269 12.75 -6.27 -16.86
N ILE A 270 12.53 -5.03 -16.44
CA ILE A 270 13.62 -4.14 -16.00
C ILE A 270 14.11 -4.57 -14.61
N PHE A 271 13.18 -4.91 -13.72
CA PHE A 271 13.54 -5.38 -12.38
C PHE A 271 14.06 -6.81 -12.38
N SER A 272 13.53 -7.71 -13.22
CA SER A 272 14.08 -9.07 -13.35
C SER A 272 15.53 -9.03 -13.84
N SER A 273 15.86 -8.08 -14.73
CA SER A 273 17.24 -7.88 -15.22
C SER A 273 18.17 -7.29 -14.17
N LEU A 274 17.68 -6.41 -13.29
CA LEU A 274 18.49 -5.84 -12.21
C LEU A 274 18.67 -6.81 -11.02
N LEU A 275 17.63 -7.57 -10.68
CA LEU A 275 17.68 -8.59 -9.63
C LEU A 275 18.51 -9.81 -10.06
N SER A 276 18.42 -10.24 -11.32
CA SER A 276 19.30 -11.29 -11.83
C SER A 276 20.76 -10.84 -11.78
N TRP A 277 21.05 -9.58 -12.14
CA TRP A 277 22.40 -9.03 -12.07
C TRP A 277 22.95 -8.95 -10.64
N ALA A 278 22.12 -8.56 -9.66
CA ALA A 278 22.50 -8.56 -8.24
C ALA A 278 22.73 -9.98 -7.67
N LEU A 279 21.98 -10.97 -8.16
CA LEU A 279 22.17 -12.39 -7.82
C LEU A 279 23.42 -13.01 -8.46
N TYR A 280 23.90 -12.48 -9.59
CA TYR A 280 25.17 -12.91 -10.21
C TYR A 280 26.41 -12.29 -9.56
N LEU A 281 26.24 -11.28 -8.69
CA LEU A 281 27.33 -10.59 -7.98
C LEU A 281 27.51 -11.04 -6.52
N LEU A 282 26.64 -11.94 -6.04
CA LEU A 282 26.71 -12.60 -4.73
C LEU A 282 27.10 -14.07 -4.92
#